data_AF-A0A960CZH0-F1
#
_entry.id   AF-A0A960CZH0-F1
#
_cell.length_a   1.000
_cell.length_b   1.000
_cell.length_c   1.000
_cell.angle_alpha   90.00
_cell.angle_beta   90.00
_cell.angle_gamma   90.00
#
_symmetry.space_group_name_H-M   'P 1'
#
loop_
_entity.id
_entity.type
_entity.pdbx_description
1 polymer ?
#
loop_
_entity_poly.entity_id
_entity_poly.type
_entity_poly.pdbx_seq_one_letter_code
_entity_poly.pdbx_strand_id
1 'polypeptide(L)'
;RPEPDRANWRVLGIMHLADTREQAIDDCTYGLQDFADYFGAAGFVPLSNSVDEAARSPRQFVADYAAQGGCCIGTPDDAIAYITDLLDRSGGFGTFLMLGHDWADPQATYHSYELFARKVMPHFKGQLRAAEASHEWAKNLRGDLLGRAGEAVMKAIGEHAAEQS
;
A
#
# COMPACT_ATOMS: atom_id res chain seq x y z
N ARG A 1 -20.26 -20.87 -25.22
CA ARG A 1 -20.41 -19.97 -24.04
C ARG A 1 -19.81 -18.62 -24.42
N PRO A 2 -20.40 -17.47 -24.01
CA PRO A 2 -19.78 -16.17 -24.25
C PRO A 2 -18.42 -16.08 -23.55
N GLU A 3 -17.54 -15.25 -24.08
CA GLU A 3 -16.24 -14.98 -23.47
C GLU A 3 -16.43 -14.36 -22.07
N PRO A 4 -15.72 -14.83 -21.03
CA PRO A 4 -15.84 -14.27 -19.70
C PRO A 4 -15.42 -12.80 -19.66
N ASP A 5 -16.24 -11.95 -19.04
CA ASP A 5 -15.91 -10.56 -18.78
C ASP A 5 -15.01 -10.45 -17.54
N ARG A 6 -13.80 -9.89 -17.72
CA ARG A 6 -12.80 -9.69 -16.66
C ARG A 6 -13.29 -8.75 -15.57
N ALA A 7 -14.21 -7.84 -15.85
CA ALA A 7 -14.83 -6.98 -14.85
C ALA A 7 -15.62 -7.76 -13.78
N ASN A 8 -15.99 -9.02 -14.05
CA ASN A 8 -16.64 -9.90 -13.08
C ASN A 8 -15.65 -10.79 -12.31
N TRP A 9 -14.35 -10.74 -12.63
CA TRP A 9 -13.36 -11.55 -11.96
C TRP A 9 -13.07 -11.02 -10.56
N ARG A 10 -12.94 -11.96 -9.62
CA ARG A 10 -12.52 -11.71 -8.24
C ARG A 10 -11.19 -12.40 -8.02
N VAL A 11 -10.14 -11.63 -7.81
CA VAL A 11 -8.79 -12.13 -7.56
C VAL A 11 -8.50 -12.03 -6.08
N LEU A 12 -8.16 -13.17 -5.48
CA LEU A 12 -7.71 -13.23 -4.10
C LEU A 12 -6.20 -13.01 -4.07
N GLY A 13 -5.75 -12.06 -3.26
CA GLY A 13 -4.33 -11.87 -2.92
C GLY A 13 -4.10 -11.98 -1.41
N ILE A 14 -2.85 -12.23 -1.06
CA ILE A 14 -2.41 -12.46 0.31
C ILE A 14 -1.45 -11.33 0.68
N MET A 15 -1.73 -10.59 1.75
CA MET A 15 -0.86 -9.49 2.17
C MET A 15 -0.97 -9.13 3.65
N HIS A 16 0.16 -8.71 4.22
CA HIS A 16 0.24 -8.04 5.51
C HIS A 16 1.02 -6.73 5.36
N LEU A 17 0.44 -5.62 5.82
CA LEU A 17 1.00 -4.27 5.67
C LEU A 17 1.40 -3.69 7.02
N ALA A 18 2.56 -3.04 7.05
CA ALA A 18 3.00 -2.20 8.16
C ALA A 18 3.62 -0.89 7.64
N ASP A 19 3.96 0.01 8.55
CA ASP A 19 4.59 1.30 8.19
C ASP A 19 6.00 1.12 7.59
N THR A 20 6.67 0.01 7.91
CA THR A 20 7.97 -0.38 7.35
C THR A 20 7.97 -1.85 6.94
N ARG A 21 8.84 -2.22 5.99
CA ARG A 21 8.99 -3.64 5.57
C ARG A 21 9.50 -4.49 6.73
N GLU A 22 10.40 -3.95 7.53
CA GLU A 22 10.97 -4.62 8.68
C GLU A 22 9.88 -4.96 9.70
N GLN A 23 8.97 -4.02 9.98
CA GLN A 23 7.85 -4.26 10.88
C GLN A 23 6.88 -5.29 10.31
N ALA A 24 6.56 -5.23 9.01
CA ALA A 24 5.66 -6.20 8.39
C ALA A 24 6.22 -7.64 8.50
N ILE A 25 7.54 -7.80 8.35
CA ILE A 25 8.23 -9.07 8.56
C ILE A 25 8.13 -9.50 10.03
N ASP A 26 8.42 -8.58 10.96
CA ASP A 26 8.37 -8.87 12.39
C ASP A 26 6.97 -9.27 12.86
N ASP A 27 5.93 -8.56 12.41
CA ASP A 27 4.53 -8.88 12.70
C ASP A 27 4.18 -10.30 12.26
N CYS A 28 4.60 -10.69 11.05
CA CYS A 28 4.30 -12.00 10.48
C CYS A 28 5.05 -13.16 11.16
N THR A 29 6.06 -12.88 11.99
CA THR A 29 6.69 -13.93 12.82
C THR A 29 5.73 -14.51 13.86
N TYR A 30 4.61 -13.83 14.11
CA TYR A 30 3.57 -14.24 15.04
C TYR A 30 2.91 -15.57 14.63
N GLY A 31 2.48 -15.70 13.36
CA GLY A 31 1.60 -16.80 12.94
C GLY A 31 1.89 -17.40 11.57
N LEU A 32 2.82 -16.84 10.77
CA LEU A 32 3.07 -17.38 9.42
C LEU A 32 3.59 -18.82 9.45
N GLN A 33 4.46 -19.18 10.41
CA GLN A 33 4.96 -20.55 10.53
C GLN A 33 3.83 -21.51 10.88
N ASP A 34 3.01 -21.20 11.89
CA ASP A 34 1.87 -22.03 12.28
C ASP A 34 0.88 -22.19 11.12
N PHE A 35 0.61 -21.11 10.37
CA PHE A 35 -0.20 -21.14 9.16
C PHE A 35 0.41 -22.07 8.10
N ALA A 36 1.72 -22.02 7.91
CA ALA A 36 2.44 -22.88 6.97
C ALA A 36 2.43 -24.36 7.40
N ASP A 37 2.62 -24.66 8.68
CA ASP A 37 2.61 -26.01 9.19
C ASP A 37 1.21 -26.64 9.08
N TYR A 38 0.17 -25.83 9.34
CA TYR A 38 -1.22 -26.29 9.24
C TYR A 38 -1.68 -26.48 7.78
N PHE A 39 -1.44 -25.50 6.91
CA PHE A 39 -1.94 -25.53 5.53
C PHE A 39 -0.99 -26.16 4.51
N GLY A 40 0.31 -26.21 4.80
CA GLY A 40 1.32 -26.80 3.91
C GLY A 40 1.06 -28.28 3.65
N ALA A 41 0.71 -29.04 4.70
CA ALA A 41 0.29 -30.44 4.57
C ALA A 41 -0.96 -30.63 3.69
N ALA A 42 -1.80 -29.61 3.57
CA ALA A 42 -3.04 -29.65 2.79
C ALA A 42 -2.88 -29.18 1.34
N GLY A 43 -1.75 -28.54 0.98
CA GLY A 43 -1.40 -28.17 -0.41
C GLY A 43 -2.27 -27.10 -1.08
N PHE A 44 -3.13 -26.39 -0.32
CA PHE A 44 -4.07 -25.40 -0.87
C PHE A 44 -3.47 -24.01 -1.07
N VAL A 45 -2.43 -23.69 -0.33
CA VAL A 45 -1.66 -22.47 -0.49
C VAL A 45 -0.32 -22.92 -1.05
N PRO A 46 0.27 -22.24 -2.06
CA PRO A 46 1.62 -22.53 -2.53
C PRO A 46 2.67 -22.07 -1.50
N LEU A 47 2.47 -22.47 -0.25
CA LEU A 47 3.48 -22.56 0.77
C LEU A 47 4.34 -23.72 0.30
N SER A 48 5.54 -23.40 -0.17
CA SER A 48 6.53 -24.40 -0.57
C SER A 48 6.55 -25.52 0.47
N ASN A 49 6.20 -26.75 0.06
CA ASN A 49 6.37 -27.97 0.87
C ASN A 49 7.85 -28.29 1.14
N SER A 50 8.76 -27.38 0.78
CA SER A 50 10.21 -27.51 0.92
C SER A 50 10.80 -26.24 1.51
N VAL A 51 10.24 -25.76 2.61
CA VAL A 51 10.98 -24.87 3.51
C VAL A 51 11.76 -25.83 4.41
N ASP A 52 13.01 -26.15 4.03
CA ASP A 52 13.92 -26.94 4.86
C ASP A 52 13.87 -26.39 6.30
N GLU A 53 13.27 -27.18 7.19
CA GLU A 53 12.98 -26.84 8.60
C GLU A 53 14.27 -26.73 9.43
N ALA A 54 15.38 -27.25 8.91
CA ALA A 54 16.63 -27.29 9.63
C ALA A 54 17.39 -25.96 9.48
N ALA A 55 17.22 -25.07 10.48
CA ALA A 55 18.12 -23.95 10.84
C ALA A 55 17.83 -22.52 10.34
N ARG A 56 16.58 -22.12 10.12
CA ARG A 56 16.23 -20.69 9.92
C ARG A 56 15.55 -20.07 11.14
N SER A 57 15.85 -18.80 11.41
CA SER A 57 15.10 -18.02 12.40
C SER A 57 13.69 -17.73 11.88
N PRO A 58 12.67 -17.54 12.76
CA PRO A 58 11.32 -17.18 12.32
C PRO A 58 11.30 -15.95 11.41
N ARG A 59 12.09 -14.92 11.75
CA ARG A 59 12.22 -13.71 10.92
C ARG A 59 12.78 -14.01 9.52
N GLN A 60 13.79 -14.87 9.43
CA GLN A 60 14.37 -15.25 8.14
C GLN A 60 13.38 -16.07 7.30
N PHE A 61 12.62 -16.97 7.93
CA PHE A 61 11.54 -17.69 7.26
C PHE A 61 10.51 -16.74 6.65
N VAL A 62 10.04 -15.74 7.41
CA VAL A 62 9.11 -14.72 6.88
C VAL A 62 9.73 -13.93 5.73
N ALA A 63 10.97 -13.48 5.87
CA ALA A 63 11.66 -12.71 4.84
C ALA A 63 11.83 -13.51 3.53
N ASP A 64 12.23 -14.77 3.64
CA ASP A 64 12.36 -15.68 2.49
C ASP A 64 10.99 -15.93 1.84
N TYR A 65 9.94 -16.06 2.65
CA TYR A 65 8.58 -16.26 2.17
C TYR A 65 8.04 -15.04 1.41
N ALA A 66 8.26 -13.83 1.95
CA ALA A 66 7.93 -12.58 1.27
C ALA A 66 8.66 -12.44 -0.08
N ALA A 67 9.93 -12.85 -0.14
CA ALA A 67 10.75 -12.75 -1.34
C ALA A 67 10.32 -13.67 -2.50
N GLN A 68 9.51 -14.71 -2.24
CA GLN A 68 8.99 -15.61 -3.29
C GLN A 68 7.96 -14.95 -4.21
N GLY A 69 7.39 -13.80 -3.81
CA GLY A 69 6.44 -13.02 -4.63
C GLY A 69 5.01 -13.59 -4.71
N GLY A 70 4.71 -14.66 -3.97
CA GLY A 70 3.36 -15.22 -3.87
C GLY A 70 2.41 -14.41 -2.97
N CYS A 71 2.97 -13.51 -2.15
CA CYS A 71 2.24 -12.62 -1.24
C CYS A 71 2.94 -11.26 -1.15
N CYS A 72 2.30 -10.31 -0.49
CA CYS A 72 2.89 -9.01 -0.17
C CYS A 72 3.01 -8.85 1.35
N ILE A 73 4.22 -8.98 1.89
CA ILE A 73 4.55 -8.61 3.27
C ILE A 73 5.43 -7.36 3.20
N GLY A 74 4.87 -6.19 3.51
CA GLY A 74 5.58 -4.93 3.25
C GLY A 74 4.81 -3.66 3.59
N THR A 75 5.07 -2.60 2.83
CA THR A 75 4.43 -1.29 3.01
C THR A 75 3.22 -1.11 2.09
N PRO A 76 2.42 -0.04 2.26
CA PRO A 76 1.37 0.29 1.30
C PRO A 76 1.85 0.45 -0.14
N ASP A 77 3.08 0.95 -0.35
CA ASP A 77 3.64 1.10 -1.70
C ASP A 77 3.96 -0.27 -2.32
N ASP A 78 4.43 -1.22 -1.51
CA ASP A 78 4.62 -2.61 -1.96
C ASP A 78 3.29 -3.25 -2.37
N ALA A 79 2.22 -2.99 -1.61
CA ALA A 79 0.88 -3.48 -1.95
C ALA A 79 0.35 -2.89 -3.26
N ILE A 80 0.58 -1.60 -3.50
CA ILE A 80 0.24 -0.95 -4.76
C ILE A 80 1.01 -1.60 -5.92
N ALA A 81 2.32 -1.81 -5.76
CA ALA A 81 3.14 -2.47 -6.77
C ALA A 81 2.67 -3.91 -7.05
N TYR A 82 2.37 -4.68 -6.01
CA TYR A 82 1.86 -6.05 -6.10
C TYR A 82 0.52 -6.12 -6.84
N ILE A 83 -0.46 -5.28 -6.48
CA ILE A 83 -1.76 -5.26 -7.15
C ILE A 83 -1.64 -4.78 -8.60
N THR A 84 -0.74 -3.84 -8.88
CA THR A 84 -0.47 -3.37 -10.24
C THR A 84 0.10 -4.50 -11.10
N ASP A 85 1.07 -5.26 -10.61
CA ASP A 85 1.60 -6.46 -11.31
C ASP A 85 0.49 -7.48 -11.60
N LEU A 86 -0.41 -7.73 -10.64
CA LEU A 86 -1.55 -8.62 -10.85
C LEU A 86 -2.49 -8.09 -11.94
N LEU A 87 -2.78 -6.79 -11.97
CA LEU A 87 -3.61 -6.18 -13.01
C LEU A 87 -2.96 -6.32 -14.39
N ASP A 88 -1.66 -6.02 -14.48
CA ASP A 88 -0.91 -6.06 -15.74
C ASP A 88 -0.83 -7.49 -16.30
N ARG A 89 -0.48 -8.46 -15.46
CA ARG A 89 -0.34 -9.86 -15.86
C ARG A 89 -1.67 -10.53 -16.20
N SER A 90 -2.76 -10.13 -15.53
CA SER A 90 -4.09 -10.70 -15.77
C SER A 90 -4.84 -10.01 -16.92
N GLY A 91 -4.38 -8.84 -17.37
CA GLY A 91 -5.14 -7.98 -18.28
C GLY A 91 -6.36 -7.32 -17.59
N GLY A 92 -6.32 -7.20 -16.26
CA GLY A 92 -7.34 -6.58 -15.43
C GLY A 92 -8.30 -7.58 -14.75
N PHE A 93 -8.87 -7.13 -13.63
CA PHE A 93 -9.95 -7.80 -12.88
C PHE A 93 -10.83 -6.76 -12.17
N GLY A 94 -12.08 -7.11 -11.86
CA GLY A 94 -13.03 -6.17 -11.26
C GLY A 94 -12.99 -6.07 -9.74
N THR A 95 -12.50 -7.09 -9.04
CA THR A 95 -12.46 -7.08 -7.56
C THR A 95 -11.20 -7.74 -7.04
N PHE A 96 -10.51 -7.05 -6.14
CA PHE A 96 -9.46 -7.62 -5.30
C PHE A 96 -10.06 -8.06 -3.96
N LEU A 97 -9.72 -9.28 -3.52
CA LEU A 97 -10.08 -9.83 -2.22
C LEU A 97 -8.80 -10.08 -1.43
N MET A 98 -8.77 -9.63 -0.18
CA MET A 98 -7.66 -9.92 0.72
C MET A 98 -7.99 -11.16 1.56
N LEU A 99 -7.08 -12.13 1.58
CA LEU A 99 -7.22 -13.31 2.43
C LEU A 99 -7.04 -12.93 3.90
N GLY A 100 -7.94 -13.39 4.78
CA GLY A 100 -7.69 -13.40 6.23
C GLY A 100 -6.86 -14.64 6.58
N HIS A 101 -5.65 -14.45 7.10
CA HIS A 101 -4.65 -15.51 7.23
C HIS A 101 -3.97 -15.60 8.62
N ASP A 102 -4.33 -14.72 9.56
CA ASP A 102 -3.86 -14.75 10.96
C ASP A 102 -2.32 -14.80 11.12
N TRP A 103 -1.56 -14.16 10.22
CA TRP A 103 -0.08 -14.17 10.29
C TRP A 103 0.49 -13.21 11.33
N ALA A 104 -0.27 -12.18 11.68
CA ALA A 104 0.10 -11.17 12.65
C ALA A 104 -0.91 -11.17 13.81
N ASP A 105 -0.54 -10.57 14.94
CA ASP A 105 -1.47 -10.42 16.04
C ASP A 105 -2.67 -9.53 15.64
N PRO A 106 -3.80 -9.56 16.38
CA PRO A 106 -4.99 -8.81 16.01
C PRO A 106 -4.77 -7.31 15.83
N GLN A 107 -3.94 -6.67 16.67
CA GLN A 107 -3.69 -5.23 16.59
C GLN A 107 -2.93 -4.88 15.30
N ALA A 108 -1.85 -5.61 14.99
CA ALA A 108 -1.11 -5.45 13.75
C ALA A 108 -1.98 -5.75 12.51
N THR A 109 -2.85 -6.77 12.59
CA THR A 109 -3.79 -7.10 11.52
C THR A 109 -4.79 -5.97 11.25
N TYR A 110 -5.37 -5.36 12.28
CA TYR A 110 -6.26 -4.21 12.11
C TYR A 110 -5.52 -2.98 11.54
N HIS A 111 -4.28 -2.74 11.96
CA HIS A 111 -3.45 -1.67 11.41
C HIS A 111 -3.16 -1.90 9.93
N SER A 112 -2.82 -3.12 9.52
CA SER A 112 -2.67 -3.52 8.11
C SER A 112 -3.92 -3.19 7.29
N TYR A 113 -5.11 -3.48 7.82
CA TYR A 113 -6.38 -3.15 7.17
C TYR A 113 -6.62 -1.65 7.06
N GLU A 114 -6.26 -0.88 8.09
CA GLU A 114 -6.32 0.58 8.06
C GLU A 114 -5.39 1.16 6.98
N LEU A 115 -4.14 0.68 6.92
CA LEU A 115 -3.16 1.05 5.90
C LEU A 115 -3.68 0.74 4.50
N PHE A 116 -4.21 -0.47 4.28
CA PHE A 116 -4.82 -0.85 3.01
C PHE A 116 -5.97 0.09 2.63
N ALA A 117 -6.90 0.33 3.55
CA ALA A 117 -8.08 1.15 3.31
C ALA A 117 -7.75 2.63 3.05
N ARG A 118 -6.76 3.18 3.76
CA ARG A 118 -6.42 4.61 3.68
C ARG A 118 -5.35 4.95 2.66
N LYS A 119 -4.46 4.01 2.32
CA LYS A 119 -3.28 4.28 1.49
C LYS A 119 -3.34 3.54 0.15
N VAL A 120 -3.84 2.31 0.14
CA VAL A 120 -3.84 1.46 -1.07
C VAL A 120 -5.14 1.63 -1.87
N MET A 121 -6.31 1.49 -1.24
CA MET A 121 -7.59 1.60 -1.94
C MET A 121 -7.80 2.94 -2.67
N PRO A 122 -7.44 4.11 -2.11
CA PRO A 122 -7.63 5.39 -2.79
C PRO A 122 -6.81 5.55 -4.07
N HIS A 123 -5.65 4.91 -4.14
CA HIS A 123 -4.79 4.88 -5.33
C HIS A 123 -5.53 4.29 -6.53
N PHE A 124 -6.10 3.08 -6.35
CA PHE A 124 -6.81 2.39 -7.43
C PHE A 124 -8.20 2.98 -7.75
N LYS A 125 -8.84 3.64 -6.78
CA LYS A 125 -10.15 4.29 -6.98
C LYS A 125 -10.05 5.72 -7.51
N GLY A 126 -8.84 6.24 -7.73
CA GLY A 126 -8.61 7.60 -8.22
C GLY A 126 -9.10 8.70 -7.28
N GLN A 127 -9.32 8.38 -6.00
CA GLN A 127 -9.89 9.31 -5.01
C GLN A 127 -8.93 10.47 -4.68
N LEU A 128 -7.62 10.27 -4.87
CA LEU A 128 -6.60 11.28 -4.59
C LEU A 128 -6.32 12.22 -5.78
N ARG A 129 -6.82 11.92 -6.98
CA ARG A 129 -6.48 12.66 -8.20
C ARG A 129 -6.75 14.17 -8.10
N ALA A 130 -7.88 14.56 -7.50
CA ALA A 130 -8.24 15.97 -7.35
C ALA A 130 -7.34 16.70 -6.34
N ALA A 131 -7.00 16.03 -5.23
CA ALA A 131 -6.13 16.59 -4.21
C ALA A 131 -4.69 16.72 -4.72
N GLU A 132 -4.18 15.71 -5.42
CA GLU A 132 -2.86 15.72 -6.06
C GLU A 132 -2.75 16.82 -7.13
N ALA A 133 -3.75 16.94 -8.00
CA ALA A 133 -3.80 18.00 -9.01
C ALA A 133 -3.83 19.40 -8.38
N SER A 134 -4.61 19.58 -7.32
CA SER A 134 -4.66 20.84 -6.56
C SER A 134 -3.32 21.16 -5.89
N HIS A 135 -2.67 20.16 -5.28
CA HIS A 135 -1.37 20.31 -4.66
C HIS A 135 -0.29 20.74 -5.66
N GLU A 136 -0.21 20.05 -6.80
CA GLU A 136 0.76 20.39 -7.86
C GLU A 136 0.46 21.76 -8.47
N TRP A 137 -0.81 22.12 -8.67
CA TRP A 137 -1.19 23.46 -9.11
C TRP A 137 -0.70 24.54 -8.12
N ALA A 138 -0.94 24.37 -6.82
CA ALA A 138 -0.51 25.31 -5.79
C ALA A 138 1.03 25.41 -5.68
N LYS A 139 1.71 24.27 -5.78
CA LYS A 139 3.18 24.20 -5.76
C LYS A 139 3.81 24.96 -6.92
N ASN A 140 3.23 24.84 -8.12
CA ASN A 140 3.70 25.56 -9.31
C ASN A 140 3.43 27.08 -9.22
N LEU A 141 2.33 27.49 -8.58
CA LEU A 141 2.00 28.91 -8.37
C LEU A 141 2.82 29.59 -7.26
N ARG A 142 3.62 28.83 -6.49
CA ARG A 142 4.29 29.35 -5.29
C ARG A 142 5.14 30.59 -5.56
N GLY A 143 5.87 30.63 -6.67
CA GLY A 143 6.71 31.79 -7.03
C GLY A 143 5.90 33.05 -7.28
N ASP A 144 4.86 32.94 -8.12
CA ASP A 144 3.98 34.05 -8.49
C ASP A 144 3.18 34.57 -7.29
N LEU A 145 2.69 33.67 -6.43
CA LEU A 145 1.94 34.04 -5.22
C LEU A 145 2.82 34.76 -4.21
N LEU A 146 4.06 34.33 -4.02
CA LEU A 146 5.02 35.02 -3.15
C LEU A 146 5.41 36.39 -3.71
N GLY A 147 5.61 36.50 -5.03
CA GLY A 147 5.88 37.79 -5.69
C GLY A 147 4.73 38.78 -5.49
N ARG A 148 3.50 38.35 -5.78
CA ARG A 148 2.29 39.17 -5.60
C ARG A 148 2.03 39.54 -4.14
N ALA A 149 2.32 38.65 -3.20
CA ALA A 149 2.22 38.95 -1.77
C ALA A 149 3.22 40.04 -1.36
N GLY A 150 4.46 39.97 -1.85
CA GLY A 150 5.48 41.01 -1.63
C GLY A 150 5.06 42.37 -2.20
N GLU A 151 4.56 42.40 -3.44
CA GLU A 151 4.04 43.60 -4.09
C GLU A 151 2.87 44.23 -3.30
N ALA A 152 1.94 43.40 -2.82
CA ALA A 152 0.81 43.87 -2.02
C ALA A 152 1.24 44.48 -0.68
N VAL A 153 2.22 43.89 0.00
CA VAL A 153 2.79 44.46 1.24
C VAL A 153 3.46 45.80 0.96
N MET A 154 4.27 45.90 -0.09
CA MET A 154 4.93 47.16 -0.46
C MET A 154 3.92 48.25 -0.83
N LYS A 155 2.86 47.89 -1.55
CA LYS A 155 1.77 48.81 -1.88
C LYS A 155 1.08 49.33 -0.62
N ALA A 156 0.72 48.46 0.32
CA ALA A 156 0.07 48.84 1.57
C ALA A 156 0.98 49.75 2.45
N ILE A 157 2.29 49.49 2.48
CA ILE A 157 3.27 50.37 3.15
C ILE A 157 3.26 51.76 2.50
N GLY A 158 3.27 51.83 1.17
CA GLY A 158 3.26 53.09 0.43
C GLY A 158 1.98 53.90 0.64
N GLU A 159 0.82 53.24 0.61
CA GLU A 159 -0.49 53.88 0.87
C GLU A 159 -0.54 54.45 2.30
N HIS A 160 -0.10 53.69 3.31
CA HIS A 160 -0.07 54.16 4.69
C HIS A 160 0.89 55.34 4.93
N ALA A 161 2.04 55.34 4.27
CA ALA A 161 2.99 56.44 4.35
C ALA A 161 2.43 57.74 3.74
N ALA A 162 1.64 57.64 2.66
CA ALA A 162 1.00 58.78 2.02
C ALA A 162 -0.18 59.34 2.81
N GLU A 163 -0.87 58.53 3.62
CA GLU A 163 -1.95 58.97 4.51
C GLU A 163 -1.45 59.74 5.75
N GLN A 164 -0.17 59.57 6.13
CA GLN A 164 0.45 60.15 7.33
C GLN A 164 1.22 61.46 7.06
N SER A 165 1.24 61.92 5.80
CA SER A 165 1.93 63.13 5.33
C SER A 165 0.96 64.21 4.85
#